data_AF-A0A2A5F6P4-F1
#
_entry.id   AF-A0A2A5F6P4-F1
#
_cell.length_a   1.000
_cell.length_b   1.000
_cell.length_c   1.000
_cell.angle_alpha   90.00
_cell.angle_beta   90.00
_cell.angle_gamma   90.00
#
_symmetry.space_group_name_H-M   'P 1'
#
loop_
_entity.id
_entity.type
_entity.pdbx_description
1 polymer ?
#
loop_
_entity_poly.entity_id
_entity_poly.type
_entity_poly.pdbx_seq_one_letter_code
_entity_poly.pdbx_strand_id
1 'polypeptide(L)'
;MKTLKVAALATVIGLASVTTIWAQSDHGEAVTTKLLMPILNADRGMELFASKGCATCHSVNGVGGEDASPLDAHNMDEYMNPFDLAAKMWLMAPYMIAAQEDELGEQILFTGDELSNIIAFLHDDAQQKLFTEEFLEEVAGDMPAHGASDTEDEDHNEDEEANSDG
;
A
#
# COMPACT_ATOMS: atom_id res chain seq x y z
N MET A 1 -30.33 -32.68 87.98
CA MET A 1 -30.66 -31.24 88.12
C MET A 1 -31.10 -30.73 86.75
N LYS A 2 -32.21 -29.98 86.72
CA LYS A 2 -32.85 -29.36 85.53
C LYS A 2 -31.84 -28.49 84.76
N THR A 3 -31.92 -28.29 83.43
CA THR A 3 -32.82 -27.33 82.74
C THR A 3 -32.73 -27.53 81.22
N LEU A 4 -33.86 -27.77 80.53
CA LEU A 4 -34.64 -26.85 79.66
C LEU A 4 -34.14 -26.67 78.21
N LYS A 5 -34.95 -27.24 77.30
CA LYS A 5 -35.51 -26.70 76.03
C LYS A 5 -34.60 -25.85 75.12
N VAL A 6 -34.52 -26.22 73.83
CA VAL A 6 -35.08 -25.45 72.69
C VAL A 6 -35.22 -26.40 71.49
N ALA A 7 -36.42 -26.43 70.90
CA ALA A 7 -36.66 -26.95 69.57
C ALA A 7 -36.27 -25.88 68.54
N ALA A 8 -35.54 -26.24 67.51
CA ALA A 8 -35.46 -25.46 66.28
C ALA A 8 -35.45 -26.45 65.11
N LEU A 9 -36.61 -26.58 64.45
CA LEU A 9 -36.69 -27.03 63.08
C LEU A 9 -35.84 -26.07 62.25
N ALA A 10 -34.69 -26.53 61.76
CA ALA A 10 -33.97 -25.86 60.69
C ALA A 10 -34.32 -26.60 59.40
N THR A 11 -35.20 -25.95 58.64
CA THR A 11 -35.63 -26.25 57.28
C THR A 11 -34.46 -26.67 56.41
N VAL A 12 -34.59 -27.82 55.73
CA VAL A 12 -33.68 -28.23 54.65
C VAL A 12 -33.90 -27.26 53.48
N ILE A 13 -33.16 -26.15 53.47
CA ILE A 13 -33.01 -25.32 52.28
C ILE A 13 -32.01 -26.07 51.41
N GLY A 14 -32.53 -26.74 50.38
CA GLY A 14 -31.71 -27.32 49.33
C GLY A 14 -30.80 -26.24 48.78
N LEU A 15 -29.49 -26.42 48.97
CA LEU A 15 -28.47 -25.68 48.24
C LEU A 15 -28.66 -26.02 46.77
N ALA A 16 -29.47 -25.22 46.08
CA ALA A 16 -29.41 -25.09 44.64
C ALA A 16 -27.96 -24.72 44.34
N SER A 17 -27.25 -25.66 43.70
CA SER A 17 -25.90 -25.48 43.21
C SER A 17 -25.91 -24.27 42.27
N VAL A 18 -25.64 -23.09 42.80
CA VAL A 18 -25.18 -21.94 42.03
C VAL A 18 -23.75 -22.29 41.65
N THR A 19 -23.61 -23.21 40.68
CA THR A 19 -22.36 -23.35 39.95
C THR A 19 -22.22 -22.08 39.17
N THR A 20 -21.31 -21.26 39.66
CA THR A 20 -20.73 -20.11 38.98
C THR A 20 -20.54 -20.47 37.50
N ILE A 21 -21.34 -19.84 36.63
CA ILE A 21 -20.97 -19.68 35.23
C ILE A 21 -19.76 -18.73 35.28
N TRP A 22 -18.58 -19.30 35.51
CA TRP A 22 -17.36 -18.65 35.06
C TRP A 22 -17.48 -18.66 33.55
N ALA A 23 -17.39 -17.47 32.96
CA ALA A 23 -17.29 -17.27 31.53
C ALA A 23 -16.40 -18.36 30.96
N GLN A 24 -16.97 -19.20 30.09
CA GLN A 24 -16.15 -19.95 29.16
C GLN A 24 -15.40 -18.88 28.39
N SER A 25 -14.15 -18.64 28.76
CA SER A 25 -13.20 -18.08 27.85
C SER A 25 -13.22 -19.03 26.67
N ASP A 26 -13.90 -18.60 25.62
CA ASP A 26 -13.67 -19.11 24.29
C ASP A 26 -12.20 -18.74 24.03
N HIS A 27 -11.30 -19.65 24.41
CA HIS A 27 -9.89 -19.54 24.08
C HIS A 27 -9.87 -19.73 22.57
N GLY A 28 -9.92 -18.59 21.89
CA GLY A 28 -10.06 -18.47 20.45
C GLY A 28 -9.31 -19.58 19.75
N GLU A 29 -10.05 -20.34 18.96
CA GLU A 29 -9.52 -21.25 17.97
C GLU A 29 -8.34 -20.54 17.29
N ALA A 30 -7.15 -21.13 17.38
CA ALA A 30 -5.95 -20.52 16.84
C ALA A 30 -6.20 -20.18 15.38
N VAL A 31 -6.25 -18.89 15.06
CA VAL A 31 -6.28 -18.41 13.68
C VAL A 31 -4.95 -18.84 13.07
N THR A 32 -4.93 -20.02 12.46
CA THR A 32 -3.75 -20.57 11.78
C THR A 32 -3.72 -20.04 10.35
N THR A 33 -3.70 -18.71 10.20
CA THR A 33 -3.53 -18.11 8.89
C THR A 33 -2.12 -18.45 8.39
N LYS A 34 -2.04 -19.27 7.34
CA LYS A 34 -0.79 -19.56 6.65
C LYS A 34 -0.63 -18.56 5.51
N LEU A 35 0.20 -17.55 5.75
CA LEU A 35 0.60 -16.59 4.72
C LEU A 35 1.78 -17.15 3.95
N LEU A 36 1.73 -17.05 2.63
CA LEU A 36 2.89 -17.23 1.77
C LEU A 36 3.52 -15.86 1.59
N MET A 37 4.73 -15.68 2.12
CA MET A 37 5.50 -14.46 1.92
C MET A 37 6.39 -14.64 0.69
N PRO A 38 6.37 -13.71 -0.28
CA PRO A 38 7.26 -13.76 -1.43
C PRO A 38 8.72 -13.58 -1.01
N ILE A 39 9.65 -13.95 -1.91
CA ILE A 39 11.07 -13.66 -1.72
C ILE A 39 11.32 -12.25 -2.23
N LEU A 40 11.76 -11.37 -1.34
CA LEU A 40 12.06 -9.98 -1.65
C LEU A 40 13.48 -9.85 -2.23
N ASN A 41 13.61 -9.08 -3.31
CA ASN A 41 14.88 -8.75 -3.95
C ASN A 41 14.93 -7.25 -4.30
N ALA A 42 15.78 -6.50 -3.58
CA ALA A 42 15.90 -5.05 -3.75
C ALA A 42 16.56 -4.67 -5.09
N ASP A 43 17.54 -5.43 -5.59
CA ASP A 43 18.14 -5.20 -6.92
C ASP A 43 17.08 -5.25 -8.00
N ARG A 44 16.25 -6.31 -7.98
CA ARG A 44 15.15 -6.45 -8.93
C ARG A 44 14.08 -5.38 -8.71
N GLY A 45 13.85 -4.97 -7.47
CA GLY A 45 12.95 -3.88 -7.12
C GLY A 45 13.37 -2.55 -7.72
N MET A 46 14.67 -2.25 -7.73
CA MET A 46 15.25 -1.05 -8.32
C MET A 46 15.01 -0.99 -9.84
N GLU A 47 15.28 -2.09 -10.54
CA GLU A 47 14.98 -2.23 -11.97
C GLU A 47 13.48 -2.07 -12.25
N LEU A 48 12.62 -2.69 -11.43
CA LEU A 48 11.17 -2.60 -11.56
C LEU A 48 10.66 -1.17 -11.31
N PHE A 49 11.22 -0.46 -10.33
CA PHE A 49 10.85 0.92 -10.02
C PHE A 49 11.12 1.86 -11.21
N ALA A 50 12.27 1.73 -11.85
CA ALA A 50 12.57 2.48 -13.08
C ALA A 50 11.68 2.03 -14.24
N SER A 51 11.65 0.72 -14.51
CA SER A 51 11.01 0.17 -15.71
C SER A 51 9.49 0.27 -15.76
N LYS A 52 8.84 0.35 -14.60
CA LYS A 52 7.40 0.56 -14.53
C LYS A 52 7.02 2.04 -14.65
N GLY A 53 7.98 2.96 -14.67
CA GLY A 53 7.73 4.40 -14.71
C GLY A 53 7.46 5.04 -13.35
N CYS A 54 7.79 4.37 -12.23
CA CYS A 54 7.58 4.95 -10.90
C CYS A 54 8.43 6.20 -10.70
N ALA A 55 9.65 6.18 -11.26
CA ALA A 55 10.62 7.27 -11.18
C ALA A 55 10.19 8.53 -11.94
N THR A 56 9.20 8.45 -12.83
CA THR A 56 8.66 9.60 -13.56
C THR A 56 8.08 10.64 -12.61
N CYS A 57 7.40 10.21 -11.55
CA CYS A 57 6.76 11.11 -10.59
C CYS A 57 7.40 11.08 -9.19
N HIS A 58 7.96 9.93 -8.78
CA HIS A 58 8.55 9.77 -7.46
C HIS A 58 10.08 9.79 -7.52
N SER A 59 10.70 10.55 -6.63
CA SER A 59 12.15 10.51 -6.43
C SER A 59 12.58 9.53 -5.35
N VAL A 60 13.78 8.97 -5.54
CA VAL A 60 14.52 8.16 -4.57
C VAL A 60 15.97 8.58 -4.63
N ASN A 61 16.61 8.81 -3.49
CA ASN A 61 18.00 9.27 -3.42
C ASN A 61 18.24 10.57 -4.22
N GLY A 62 17.21 11.43 -4.28
CA GLY A 62 17.23 12.67 -5.06
C GLY A 62 17.20 12.50 -6.59
N VAL A 63 16.87 11.30 -7.09
CA VAL A 63 16.82 10.95 -8.51
C VAL A 63 15.39 10.57 -8.88
N GLY A 64 14.90 11.10 -10.01
CA GLY A 64 13.51 10.94 -10.48
C GLY A 64 12.68 12.23 -10.34
N GLY A 65 11.36 12.09 -10.45
CA GLY A 65 10.40 13.20 -10.45
C GLY A 65 10.13 13.83 -9.09
N GLU A 66 9.50 15.01 -9.12
CA GLU A 66 9.11 15.79 -7.93
C GLU A 66 7.58 15.96 -7.80
N ASP A 67 6.80 15.42 -8.75
CA ASP A 67 5.33 15.56 -8.77
C ASP A 67 4.63 14.74 -7.67
N ALA A 68 5.33 13.76 -7.11
CA ALA A 68 4.87 12.96 -5.98
C ALA A 68 5.91 12.90 -4.86
N SER A 69 5.45 12.52 -3.66
CA SER A 69 6.32 12.45 -2.48
C SER A 69 7.53 11.55 -2.72
N PRO A 70 8.73 11.94 -2.24
CA PRO A 70 9.91 11.10 -2.34
C PRO A 70 9.73 9.80 -1.53
N LEU A 71 10.37 8.73 -2.00
CA LEU A 71 10.25 7.39 -1.44
C LEU A 71 11.58 6.89 -0.85
N ASP A 72 12.32 7.80 -0.21
CA ASP A 72 13.59 7.46 0.43
C ASP A 72 13.40 6.54 1.64
N ALA A 73 14.15 5.45 1.69
CA ALA A 73 14.14 4.46 2.75
C ALA A 73 14.51 5.07 4.11
N HIS A 74 15.42 6.06 4.13
CA HIS A 74 15.84 6.73 5.36
C HIS A 74 14.72 7.57 6.01
N ASN A 75 13.64 7.87 5.27
CA ASN A 75 12.46 8.58 5.76
C ASN A 75 11.32 7.62 6.19
N MET A 76 11.53 6.31 6.07
CA MET A 76 10.55 5.28 6.42
C MET A 76 10.86 4.61 7.77
N ASP A 77 9.88 3.90 8.31
CA ASP A 77 10.05 3.14 9.56
C ASP A 77 11.05 1.99 9.37
N GLU A 78 11.80 1.66 10.44
CA GLU A 78 12.79 0.58 10.45
C GLU A 78 12.18 -0.78 10.06
N TYR A 79 10.91 -1.01 10.42
CA TYR A 79 10.18 -2.21 10.06
C TYR A 79 9.18 -1.92 8.94
N MET A 80 9.43 -2.55 7.80
CA MET A 80 8.51 -2.56 6.67
C MET A 80 7.25 -3.36 6.99
N ASN A 81 6.08 -2.72 6.86
CA ASN A 81 4.81 -3.43 6.74
C ASN A 81 4.31 -3.35 5.28
N PRO A 82 4.42 -4.44 4.49
CA PRO A 82 4.01 -4.42 3.09
C PRO A 82 2.51 -4.14 2.91
N PHE A 83 1.68 -4.47 3.92
CA PHE A 83 0.25 -4.19 3.89
C PHE A 83 -0.07 -2.69 4.07
N ASP A 84 0.73 -1.98 4.87
CA ASP A 84 0.55 -0.54 5.04
C ASP A 84 0.92 0.22 3.77
N LEU A 85 1.98 -0.22 3.06
CA LEU A 85 2.30 0.35 1.74
C LEU A 85 1.15 0.09 0.75
N ALA A 86 0.68 -1.16 0.66
CA ALA A 86 -0.42 -1.51 -0.25
C ALA A 86 -1.69 -0.71 0.07
N ALA A 87 -2.01 -0.50 1.35
CA ALA A 87 -3.15 0.30 1.77
C ALA A 87 -2.99 1.79 1.40
N LYS A 88 -1.79 2.36 1.57
CA LYS A 88 -1.48 3.74 1.15
C LYS A 88 -1.58 3.89 -0.37
N MET A 89 -1.03 2.94 -1.14
CA MET A 89 -1.15 2.93 -2.60
C MET A 89 -2.62 2.84 -3.03
N TRP A 90 -3.41 1.98 -2.38
CA TRP A 90 -4.85 1.87 -2.66
C TRP A 90 -5.59 3.19 -2.42
N LEU A 91 -5.28 3.87 -1.31
CA LEU A 91 -5.87 5.17 -0.99
C LEU A 91 -5.53 6.23 -2.06
N MET A 92 -4.31 6.19 -2.59
CA MET A 92 -3.83 7.12 -3.60
C MET A 92 -4.15 6.71 -5.04
N ALA A 93 -4.68 5.50 -5.26
CA ALA A 93 -4.86 4.92 -6.58
C ALA A 93 -5.61 5.84 -7.58
N PRO A 94 -6.70 6.54 -7.22
CA PRO A 94 -7.38 7.42 -8.18
C PRO A 94 -6.48 8.55 -8.71
N TYR A 95 -5.62 9.12 -7.86
CA TYR A 95 -4.69 10.17 -8.25
C TYR A 95 -3.53 9.62 -9.07
N MET A 96 -2.97 8.48 -8.64
CA MET A 96 -1.87 7.83 -9.37
C MET A 96 -2.33 7.35 -10.75
N ILE A 97 -3.51 6.75 -10.88
CA ILE A 97 -4.04 6.28 -12.18
C ILE A 97 -4.23 7.47 -13.13
N ALA A 98 -4.80 8.58 -12.66
CA ALA A 98 -4.96 9.77 -13.50
C ALA A 98 -3.61 10.31 -13.99
N ALA A 99 -2.60 10.39 -13.13
CA ALA A 99 -1.26 10.82 -13.51
C ALA A 99 -0.55 9.80 -14.43
N GLN A 100 -0.75 8.50 -14.22
CA GLN A 100 -0.19 7.44 -15.07
C GLN A 100 -0.77 7.48 -16.48
N GLU A 101 -2.07 7.70 -16.63
CA GLU A 101 -2.69 7.84 -17.96
C GLU A 101 -2.18 9.10 -18.69
N ASP A 102 -1.87 10.18 -17.96
CA ASP A 102 -1.33 11.43 -18.53
C ASP A 102 0.15 11.31 -18.92
N GLU A 103 0.99 10.79 -18.02
CA GLU A 103 2.45 10.73 -18.19
C GLU A 103 2.96 9.46 -18.89
N LEU A 104 2.26 8.33 -18.71
CA LEU A 104 2.68 7.01 -19.22
C LEU A 104 1.71 6.44 -20.27
N GLY A 105 0.52 7.04 -20.43
CA GLY A 105 -0.51 6.58 -21.36
C GLY A 105 -1.30 5.35 -20.93
N GLU A 106 -0.98 4.74 -19.77
CA GLU A 106 -1.70 3.60 -19.22
C GLU A 106 -1.46 3.43 -17.71
N GLN A 107 -2.45 2.86 -17.00
CA GLN A 107 -2.29 2.41 -15.62
C GLN A 107 -1.18 1.34 -15.47
N ILE A 108 -0.31 1.52 -14.49
CA ILE A 108 0.69 0.52 -14.11
C ILE A 108 0.01 -0.69 -13.45
N LEU A 109 0.31 -1.89 -13.96
CA LEU A 109 -0.12 -3.17 -13.37
C LEU A 109 1.04 -3.92 -12.71
N PHE A 110 0.73 -4.56 -11.57
CA PHE A 110 1.68 -5.34 -10.79
C PHE A 110 1.22 -6.79 -10.56
N THR A 111 2.16 -7.71 -10.66
CA THR A 111 2.09 -9.02 -10.00
C THR A 111 2.50 -8.89 -8.53
N GLY A 112 2.18 -9.91 -7.72
CA GLY A 112 2.59 -9.95 -6.32
C GLY A 112 4.12 -9.96 -6.15
N ASP A 113 4.84 -10.67 -7.02
CA ASP A 113 6.30 -10.75 -6.98
C ASP A 113 6.94 -9.39 -7.33
N GLU A 114 6.46 -8.71 -8.38
CA GLU A 114 6.94 -7.37 -8.74
C GLU A 114 6.74 -6.38 -7.60
N LEU A 115 5.54 -6.33 -7.03
CA LEU A 115 5.25 -5.42 -5.92
C LEU A 115 6.13 -5.73 -4.71
N SER A 116 6.38 -7.01 -4.41
CA SER A 116 7.24 -7.40 -3.29
C SER A 116 8.71 -6.97 -3.48
N ASN A 117 9.22 -7.04 -4.71
CA ASN A 117 10.57 -6.60 -5.02
C ASN A 117 10.67 -5.08 -4.93
N ILE A 118 9.69 -4.34 -5.45
CA ILE A 118 9.62 -2.88 -5.32
C ILE A 118 9.59 -2.49 -3.84
N ILE A 119 8.74 -3.14 -3.04
CA ILE A 119 8.68 -2.94 -1.59
C ILE A 119 10.07 -3.13 -0.95
N ALA A 120 10.79 -4.18 -1.34
CA ALA A 120 12.16 -4.45 -0.88
C ALA A 120 13.09 -3.28 -1.16
N PHE A 121 13.08 -2.77 -2.40
CA PHE A 121 13.87 -1.61 -2.81
C PHE A 121 13.52 -0.34 -2.05
N LEU A 122 12.23 -0.05 -1.83
CA LEU A 122 11.79 1.16 -1.13
C LEU A 122 12.23 1.23 0.33
N HIS A 123 12.65 0.11 0.93
CA HIS A 123 13.15 0.07 2.30
C HIS A 123 14.63 -0.34 2.39
N ASP A 124 15.35 -0.39 1.26
CA ASP A 124 16.78 -0.71 1.23
C ASP A 124 17.60 0.54 0.90
N ASP A 125 18.01 1.27 1.95
CA ASP A 125 18.83 2.48 1.83
C ASP A 125 20.18 2.22 1.12
N ALA A 126 20.75 1.02 1.24
CA ALA A 126 21.99 0.68 0.53
C ALA A 126 21.72 0.54 -0.96
N GLN A 127 20.59 -0.07 -1.34
CA GLN A 127 20.19 -0.21 -2.73
C GLN A 127 19.80 1.14 -3.34
N GLN A 128 19.07 1.99 -2.62
CA GLN A 128 18.66 3.31 -3.12
C GLN A 128 19.85 4.20 -3.48
N LYS A 129 21.01 4.04 -2.82
CA LYS A 129 22.25 4.74 -3.20
C LYS A 129 22.80 4.35 -4.57
N LEU A 130 22.40 3.19 -5.09
CA LEU A 130 22.76 2.73 -6.43
C LEU A 130 21.81 3.28 -7.50
N PHE A 131 20.65 3.81 -7.09
CA PHE A 131 19.72 4.48 -7.97
C PHE A 131 20.25 5.87 -8.30
N THR A 132 20.72 6.04 -9.54
CA THR A 132 21.40 7.23 -10.06
C THR A 132 20.78 7.66 -11.38
N GLU A 133 21.01 8.91 -11.79
CA GLU A 133 20.59 9.38 -13.13
C GLU A 133 21.18 8.50 -14.24
N GLU A 134 22.44 8.06 -14.10
CA GLU A 134 23.09 7.14 -15.04
C GLU A 134 22.34 5.81 -15.17
N PHE A 135 21.91 5.24 -14.04
CA PHE A 135 21.09 4.02 -14.03
C PHE A 135 19.73 4.24 -14.70
N LEU A 136 19.07 5.37 -14.42
CA LEU A 136 17.79 5.70 -15.05
C LEU A 136 17.91 5.85 -16.57
N GLU A 137 18.95 6.52 -17.05
CA GLU A 137 19.23 6.67 -18.47
C GLU A 137 19.50 5.32 -19.15
N GLU A 138 20.23 4.42 -18.49
CA GLU A 138 20.46 3.05 -18.97
C GLU A 138 19.14 2.29 -19.14
N VAL A 139 18.29 2.32 -18.12
CA VAL A 139 17.01 1.61 -18.15
C VAL A 139 16.03 2.22 -19.17
N ALA A 140 16.00 3.55 -19.30
CA ALA A 140 15.14 4.23 -20.28
C ALA A 140 15.59 3.97 -21.74
N GLY A 141 16.89 3.84 -21.99
CA GLY A 141 17.44 3.52 -23.31
C GLY A 141 17.02 2.14 -23.85
N ASP A 142 16.70 1.22 -22.95
CA ASP A 142 16.29 -0.16 -23.29
C ASP A 142 14.77 -0.32 -23.42
N MET A 143 13.97 0.73 -23.20
CA MET A 143 12.51 0.67 -23.24
C MET A 143 11.93 1.16 -24.56
N PRO A 144 10.94 0.46 -25.13
CA PRO A 144 10.15 1.03 -26.22
C PRO A 144 9.39 2.24 -25.65
N ALA A 145 9.53 3.40 -26.31
CA ALA A 145 8.84 4.62 -25.92
C ALA A 145 7.32 4.37 -25.83
N HIS A 146 6.77 4.47 -24.63
CA HIS A 146 5.33 4.43 -24.42
C HIS A 146 4.76 5.82 -24.68
N GLY A 147 3.97 5.94 -25.75
CA GLY A 147 2.91 6.94 -25.83
C GLY A 147 3.30 8.42 -25.97
N ALA A 148 4.23 8.78 -26.87
CA ALA A 148 4.17 10.11 -27.45
C ALA A 148 2.91 10.18 -28.34
N SER A 149 1.79 10.67 -27.79
CA SER A 149 0.67 11.07 -28.63
C SER A 149 1.09 12.34 -29.36
N ASP A 150 1.52 12.19 -30.61
CA ASP A 150 1.62 13.27 -31.57
C ASP A 150 0.21 13.85 -31.79
N THR A 151 -0.24 14.74 -30.91
CA THR A 151 -1.34 15.65 -31.23
C THR A 151 -0.71 16.86 -31.89
N GLU A 152 -0.61 16.80 -33.21
CA GLU A 152 -0.35 17.95 -34.06
C GLU A 152 -1.39 19.05 -33.75
N ASP A 153 -0.89 20.25 -33.45
CA ASP A 153 -1.68 21.45 -33.21
C ASP A 153 -2.57 21.79 -34.42
N GLU A 154 -3.86 21.40 -34.37
CA GLU A 154 -4.86 21.95 -35.30
C GLU A 154 -5.33 23.33 -34.80
N ASP A 155 -4.58 24.33 -35.27
CA ASP A 155 -4.83 25.77 -35.21
C ASP A 155 -6.22 26.11 -35.78
N HIS A 156 -7.26 26.11 -34.93
CA HIS A 156 -8.59 26.62 -35.28
C HIS A 156 -8.71 28.09 -34.89
N ASN A 157 -8.25 28.95 -35.80
CA ASN A 157 -8.69 30.34 -35.90
C ASN A 157 -9.97 30.38 -36.76
N GLU A 158 -11.13 30.51 -36.15
CA GLU A 158 -12.30 31.04 -36.84
C GLU A 158 -12.83 32.24 -36.06
N ASP A 159 -12.59 33.41 -36.66
CA ASP A 159 -12.98 34.72 -36.18
C ASP A 159 -14.51 34.85 -36.01
N GLU A 160 -14.88 35.54 -34.93
CA GLU A 160 -16.23 35.99 -34.62
C GLU A 160 -16.83 36.92 -35.69
N GLU A 161 -18.10 36.68 -36.01
CA GLU A 161 -19.18 37.68 -36.14
C GLU A 161 -18.95 38.93 -37.00
N ALA A 162 -19.59 38.98 -38.17
CA ALA A 162 -20.17 40.23 -38.69
C ALA A 162 -21.40 39.97 -39.57
N ASN A 163 -22.55 39.96 -38.90
CA ASN A 163 -23.88 40.06 -39.49
C ASN A 163 -24.14 41.51 -39.94
N SER A 164 -24.37 41.78 -41.24
CA SER A 164 -24.95 43.04 -41.73
C SER A 164 -25.24 43.03 -43.25
N ASP A 165 -26.54 43.05 -43.59
CA ASP A 165 -27.22 43.65 -44.77
C ASP A 165 -26.85 43.27 -46.23
N GLY A 166 -27.89 42.89 -46.99
CA GLY A 166 -27.90 42.81 -48.45
C GLY A 166 -29.04 41.98 -49.04
#